data_AF-A0A8T5FYN1-F1
#
_entry.id   AF-A0A8T5FYN1-F1
#
_cell.length_a   1.000
_cell.length_b   1.000
_cell.length_c   1.000
_cell.angle_alpha   90.00
_cell.angle_beta   90.00
_cell.angle_gamma   90.00
#
_symmetry.space_group_name_H-M   'P 1'
#
loop_
_entity.id
_entity.type
_entity.pdbx_description
1 polymer ?
#
loop_
_entity_poly.entity_id
_entity_poly.type
_entity_poly.pdbx_seq_one_letter_code
_entity_poly.pdbx_strand_id
1 'polypeptide(L)'
;MIEFQIESVYNIKNKGVVPVIVVSSGIIEKGFTFSIENKKFTIKSIQMHSRTVNKIEEGNRAEIYLDKPDYELLKKYKGKSIKIIGEKTEISDEFKYPKIKETISKNEKESMDKKNWNKIDEHAWHIGAKGFMLYIIISTIIAPFLGIIMFFVLNKLYKGEKKIYLHIGLGFALFVNVSSIIIAITYSHPYKRLEFFGIYWKYIFDMIGNLF
;
A
#
# COMPACT_ATOMS: atom_id res chain seq x y z
N MET A 1 -6.40 30.56 4.72
CA MET A 1 -6.82 30.18 3.35
C MET A 1 -6.52 28.71 3.17
N ILE A 2 -7.45 27.93 2.62
CA ILE A 2 -7.27 26.49 2.36
C ILE A 2 -7.41 26.28 0.84
N GLU A 3 -6.48 25.54 0.25
CA GLU A 3 -6.53 25.13 -1.15
C GLU A 3 -6.37 23.62 -1.24
N PHE A 4 -7.24 22.97 -1.99
CA PHE A 4 -7.14 21.53 -2.26
C PHE A 4 -7.66 21.20 -3.65
N GLN A 5 -7.22 20.08 -4.20
CA GLN A 5 -7.69 19.54 -5.47
C GLN A 5 -8.47 18.25 -5.23
N ILE A 6 -9.63 18.09 -5.88
CA ILE A 6 -10.33 16.80 -5.90
C ILE A 6 -9.70 15.94 -6.99
N GLU A 7 -8.96 14.90 -6.61
CA GLU A 7 -8.27 14.01 -7.55
C GLU A 7 -9.22 12.98 -8.16
N SER A 8 -10.06 12.38 -7.33
CA SER A 8 -11.06 11.39 -7.73
C SER A 8 -12.30 11.47 -6.86
N VAL A 9 -13.41 10.92 -7.36
CA VAL A 9 -14.68 10.82 -6.62
C VAL A 9 -15.21 9.42 -6.85
N TYR A 10 -15.42 8.68 -5.77
CA TYR A 10 -15.97 7.33 -5.81
C TYR A 10 -17.40 7.31 -5.29
N ASN A 11 -18.24 6.46 -5.87
CA ASN A 11 -19.52 6.10 -5.30
C ASN A 11 -19.43 4.66 -4.81
N ILE A 12 -19.29 4.49 -3.49
CA ILE A 12 -19.09 3.19 -2.86
C ILE A 12 -20.44 2.69 -2.36
N LYS A 13 -20.87 1.51 -2.83
CA LYS A 13 -22.06 0.81 -2.30
C LYS A 13 -21.98 0.78 -0.76
N ASN A 14 -23.00 1.33 -0.11
CA ASN A 14 -23.16 1.43 1.36
C ASN A 14 -22.26 2.43 2.11
N LYS A 15 -21.28 3.08 1.47
CA LYS A 15 -20.50 4.18 2.09
C LYS A 15 -20.79 5.56 1.50
N GLY A 16 -21.55 5.59 0.40
CA GLY A 16 -21.91 6.83 -0.28
C GLY A 16 -20.79 7.36 -1.15
N VAL A 17 -20.80 8.66 -1.37
CA VAL A 17 -19.88 9.36 -2.28
C VAL A 17 -18.68 9.88 -1.50
N VAL A 18 -17.49 9.50 -1.95
CA VAL A 18 -16.22 9.77 -1.27
C VAL A 18 -15.26 10.46 -2.25
N PRO A 19 -15.03 11.78 -2.14
CA PRO A 19 -13.94 12.44 -2.83
C PRO A 19 -12.57 12.11 -2.20
N VAL A 20 -11.58 11.87 -3.05
CA VAL A 20 -10.16 11.90 -2.68
C VAL A 20 -9.62 13.26 -3.01
N ILE A 21 -9.01 13.90 -2.02
CA ILE A 21 -8.43 15.23 -2.16
C ILE A 21 -6.94 15.22 -1.90
N VAL A 22 -6.24 16.15 -2.53
CA VAL A 22 -4.85 16.52 -2.22
C VAL A 22 -4.86 17.96 -1.72
N VAL A 23 -4.34 18.19 -0.51
CA VAL A 23 -4.27 19.53 0.06
C VAL A 23 -3.06 20.25 -0.52
N SER A 24 -3.31 21.38 -1.18
CA SER A 24 -2.26 22.21 -1.78
C SER A 24 -1.79 23.32 -0.85
N SER A 25 -2.63 23.76 0.10
CA SER A 25 -2.26 24.73 1.13
C SER A 25 -3.27 24.69 2.28
N GLY A 26 -2.80 24.88 3.51
CA GLY A 26 -3.64 24.98 4.71
C GLY A 26 -3.90 23.64 5.41
N ILE A 27 -4.86 23.64 6.34
CA ILE A 27 -5.19 22.50 7.19
C ILE A 27 -6.69 22.23 7.09
N ILE A 28 -7.05 20.95 6.92
CA ILE A 28 -8.44 20.49 6.91
C ILE A 28 -8.63 19.53 8.09
N GLU A 29 -9.61 19.81 8.93
CA GLU A 29 -9.91 19.02 10.13
C GLU A 29 -11.27 18.32 10.03
N LYS A 30 -11.47 17.27 10.82
CA LYS A 30 -12.78 16.64 11.00
C LYS A 30 -13.75 17.68 11.55
N GLY A 31 -14.94 17.77 10.96
CA GLY A 31 -15.94 18.80 11.27
C GLY A 31 -15.77 20.08 10.47
N PHE A 32 -14.66 20.26 9.77
CA PHE A 32 -14.48 21.39 8.85
C PHE A 32 -15.62 21.42 7.85
N THR A 33 -16.13 22.62 7.61
CA THR A 33 -17.26 22.84 6.73
C THR A 33 -16.90 23.84 5.64
N PHE A 34 -17.27 23.50 4.41
CA PHE A 34 -16.98 24.32 3.25
C PHE A 34 -18.13 24.33 2.27
N SER A 35 -18.13 25.27 1.33
CA SER A 35 -19.20 25.42 0.35
C SER A 35 -18.66 25.39 -1.08
N ILE A 36 -19.35 24.67 -1.97
CA ILE A 36 -19.12 24.67 -3.42
C ILE A 36 -20.47 24.94 -4.09
N GLU A 37 -20.55 25.96 -4.95
CA GLU A 37 -21.79 26.36 -5.64
C GLU A 37 -23.01 26.46 -4.69
N ASN A 38 -22.83 27.13 -3.54
CA ASN A 38 -23.82 27.28 -2.46
C ASN A 38 -24.29 25.99 -1.78
N LYS A 39 -23.71 24.83 -2.09
CA LYS A 39 -23.92 23.59 -1.32
C LYS A 39 -22.87 23.49 -0.22
N LYS A 40 -23.33 23.36 1.02
CA LYS A 40 -22.51 23.23 2.21
C LYS A 40 -22.16 21.76 2.47
N PHE A 41 -20.89 21.47 2.68
CA PHE A 41 -20.34 20.16 2.95
C PHE A 41 -19.60 20.16 4.28
N THR A 42 -19.99 19.28 5.19
CA THR A 42 -19.29 19.08 6.46
C THR A 42 -18.55 17.75 6.44
N ILE A 43 -17.28 17.78 6.83
CA ILE A 43 -16.41 16.60 6.88
C ILE A 43 -16.75 15.76 8.12
N LYS A 44 -17.33 14.58 7.92
CA LYS A 44 -17.63 13.62 8.98
C LYS A 44 -16.41 12.81 9.41
N SER A 45 -15.58 12.43 8.46
CA SER A 45 -14.39 11.60 8.70
C SER A 45 -13.36 11.82 7.61
N ILE A 46 -12.10 11.70 7.96
CA ILE A 46 -10.97 11.75 7.05
C ILE A 46 -10.24 10.41 7.15
N GLN A 47 -9.95 9.78 6.01
CA GLN A 47 -9.13 8.57 5.96
C GLN A 47 -7.87 8.78 5.13
N MET A 48 -6.73 8.45 5.71
CA MET A 48 -5.41 8.51 5.06
C MET A 48 -4.68 7.20 5.35
N HIS A 49 -4.13 6.55 4.31
CA HIS A 49 -3.45 5.25 4.44
C HIS A 49 -4.26 4.20 5.23
N SER A 50 -5.56 4.09 4.94
CA SER A 50 -6.50 3.16 5.60
C SER A 50 -6.69 3.40 7.10
N ARG A 51 -6.32 4.58 7.62
CA ARG A 51 -6.54 4.99 9.01
C ARG A 51 -7.40 6.25 9.07
N THR A 52 -8.31 6.28 10.03
CA THR A 52 -9.07 7.50 10.33
C THR A 52 -8.16 8.51 11.03
N VAL A 53 -8.11 9.72 10.50
CA VAL A 53 -7.32 10.84 11.06
C VAL A 53 -8.24 12.01 11.38
N ASN A 54 -7.80 12.88 12.30
CA ASN A 54 -8.57 14.07 12.71
C ASN A 54 -8.27 15.30 11.85
N LYS A 55 -7.10 15.35 11.20
CA LYS A 55 -6.69 16.46 10.33
C LYS A 55 -5.73 15.99 9.23
N ILE A 56 -5.65 16.78 8.17
CA ILE A 56 -4.68 16.66 7.06
C ILE A 56 -4.14 18.04 6.72
N GLU A 57 -2.88 18.09 6.29
CA GLU A 57 -2.12 19.31 6.04
C GLU A 57 -1.61 19.32 4.58
N GLU A 58 -0.91 20.39 4.21
CA GLU A 58 -0.33 20.56 2.88
C GLU A 58 0.48 19.33 2.41
N GLY A 59 0.26 18.94 1.14
CA GLY A 59 0.87 17.76 0.53
C GLY A 59 0.18 16.43 0.89
N ASN A 60 -0.74 16.40 1.85
CA ASN A 60 -1.45 15.17 2.19
C ASN A 60 -2.53 14.84 1.16
N ARG A 61 -2.67 13.54 0.91
CA ARG A 61 -3.72 12.93 0.08
C ARG A 61 -4.63 12.08 0.95
N ALA A 62 -5.93 12.35 0.95
CA ALA A 62 -6.87 11.65 1.82
C ALA A 62 -8.27 11.48 1.21
N GLU A 63 -8.97 10.45 1.66
CA GLU A 63 -10.40 10.23 1.43
C GLU A 63 -11.22 11.05 2.43
N ILE A 64 -12.19 11.81 1.94
CA ILE A 64 -13.05 12.66 2.77
C ILE A 64 -14.48 12.13 2.73
N TYR A 65 -15.03 11.85 3.91
CA TYR A 65 -16.42 11.41 4.06
C TYR A 65 -17.27 12.61 4.47
N LEU A 66 -18.25 12.97 3.65
CA LEU A 66 -19.10 14.16 3.84
C LEU A 66 -20.48 13.77 4.36
N ASP A 67 -21.19 14.70 5.03
CA ASP A 67 -22.55 14.44 5.55
C ASP A 67 -23.59 14.19 4.46
N LYS A 68 -23.63 15.06 3.44
CA LYS A 68 -24.58 15.01 2.32
C LYS A 68 -23.82 15.19 1.00
N PRO A 69 -23.03 14.20 0.57
CA PRO A 69 -22.21 14.37 -0.62
C PRO A 69 -23.07 14.40 -1.88
N ASP A 70 -22.73 15.30 -2.81
CA ASP A 70 -23.35 15.41 -4.13
C ASP A 70 -22.37 14.89 -5.19
N TYR A 71 -22.64 13.70 -5.71
CA TYR A 71 -21.75 13.04 -6.65
C TYR A 71 -21.51 13.85 -7.92
N GLU A 72 -22.59 14.36 -8.53
CA GLU A 72 -22.51 15.06 -9.81
C GLU A 72 -21.76 16.38 -9.64
N LEU A 73 -22.02 17.10 -8.55
CA LEU A 73 -21.29 18.32 -8.24
C LEU A 73 -19.80 18.04 -8.01
N LEU A 74 -19.45 17.09 -7.14
CA LEU A 74 -18.05 16.78 -6.84
C LEU A 74 -17.29 16.27 -8.07
N LYS A 75 -17.93 15.50 -8.94
CA LYS A 75 -17.36 14.99 -10.20
C LYS A 75 -17.03 16.12 -11.18
N LYS A 76 -17.85 17.18 -11.27
CA LYS A 76 -17.60 18.39 -12.09
C LYS A 76 -16.31 19.14 -11.69
N TYR A 77 -15.86 18.95 -10.44
CA TYR A 77 -14.67 19.56 -9.87
C TYR A 77 -13.46 18.62 -9.82
N LYS A 78 -13.55 17.41 -10.37
CA LYS A 78 -12.42 16.50 -10.50
C LYS A 78 -11.28 17.17 -11.30
N GLY A 79 -10.07 17.14 -10.75
CA GLY A 79 -8.87 17.73 -11.32
C GLY A 79 -8.76 19.25 -11.16
N LYS A 80 -9.78 19.93 -10.61
CA LYS A 80 -9.75 21.39 -10.41
C LYS A 80 -9.26 21.73 -9.01
N SER A 81 -8.48 22.80 -8.89
CA SER A 81 -8.15 23.38 -7.59
C SER A 81 -9.37 24.14 -7.04
N ILE A 82 -9.65 23.91 -5.76
CA ILE A 82 -10.71 24.56 -4.99
C ILE A 82 -10.05 25.40 -3.91
N LYS A 83 -10.24 26.71 -3.99
CA LYS A 83 -9.75 27.69 -3.01
C LYS A 83 -10.90 28.09 -2.09
N ILE A 84 -10.71 27.90 -0.79
CA ILE A 84 -11.71 28.20 0.24
C ILE A 84 -11.09 29.16 1.24
N ILE A 85 -11.71 30.31 1.38
CA ILE A 85 -11.41 31.26 2.43
C ILE A 85 -12.28 30.85 3.61
N GLY A 86 -11.67 30.27 4.65
CA GLY A 86 -12.40 29.83 5.83
C GLY A 86 -13.10 31.01 6.50
N GLU A 87 -14.40 30.87 6.76
CA GLU A 87 -15.06 31.68 7.78
C GLU A 87 -14.42 31.30 9.12
N LYS A 88 -13.87 32.29 9.84
CA LYS A 88 -13.43 32.12 11.22
C LYS A 88 -14.59 31.52 12.01
N THR A 89 -14.43 30.33 12.55
CA THR A 89 -15.20 29.94 13.71
C THR A 89 -14.66 30.77 14.87
N GLU A 90 -15.44 31.75 15.34
CA GLU A 90 -15.15 32.43 16.61
C GLU A 90 -15.09 31.35 17.70
N ILE A 91 -13.92 31.20 18.30
CA ILE A 91 -13.76 30.54 19.59
C ILE A 91 -14.20 31.60 20.59
N SER A 92 -15.41 31.46 21.15
CA SER A 92 -15.78 32.19 22.36
C SER A 92 -15.21 31.45 23.58
N ASP A 93 -14.73 32.24 24.53
CA ASP A 93 -13.90 31.87 25.67
C ASP A 93 -14.57 30.93 26.70
N GLU A 94 -13.70 30.20 27.39
CA GLU A 94 -13.87 29.44 28.64
C GLU A 94 -14.85 28.23 28.66
N PHE A 95 -14.32 27.05 28.32
CA PHE A 95 -14.77 25.81 28.98
C PHE A 95 -13.79 25.44 30.10
N LYS A 96 -14.14 25.79 31.34
CA LYS A 96 -13.48 25.31 32.55
C LYS A 96 -13.61 23.79 32.63
N TYR A 97 -12.51 23.08 32.87
CA TYR A 97 -12.50 21.64 33.15
C TYR A 97 -13.39 21.32 34.36
N PRO A 98 -14.46 20.50 34.22
CA PRO A 98 -14.97 19.79 35.38
C PRO A 98 -13.99 18.68 35.72
N LYS A 99 -13.36 18.77 36.90
CA LYS A 99 -12.73 17.62 37.55
C LYS A 99 -13.80 16.53 37.72
N ILE A 100 -13.76 15.49 36.89
CA ILE A 100 -14.55 14.28 37.10
C ILE A 100 -13.61 13.22 37.67
N LYS A 101 -13.85 12.92 38.96
CA LYS A 101 -13.34 11.77 39.69
C LYS A 101 -13.74 10.46 38.98
N GLU A 102 -12.91 9.43 39.19
CA GLU A 102 -13.08 8.00 38.88
C GLU A 102 -14.55 7.53 38.83
N THR A 103 -15.00 6.56 38.03
CA THR A 103 -14.60 5.15 38.07
C THR A 103 -15.38 4.39 36.95
N ILE A 104 -14.78 3.32 36.40
CA ILE A 104 -15.38 2.19 35.63
C ILE A 104 -15.65 2.39 34.12
N SER A 105 -15.14 1.42 33.33
CA SER A 105 -15.32 1.17 31.88
C SER A 105 -14.25 1.67 30.88
N LYS A 106 -12.97 1.71 31.28
CA LYS A 106 -11.85 1.86 30.32
C LYS A 106 -10.92 0.65 30.16
N ASN A 107 -11.12 -0.44 30.90
CA ASN A 107 -10.21 -1.61 30.84
C ASN A 107 -10.66 -2.80 29.97
N GLU A 108 -11.86 -2.78 29.37
CA GLU A 108 -12.33 -3.93 28.55
C GLU A 108 -12.19 -3.73 27.04
N LYS A 109 -12.47 -2.52 26.53
CA LYS A 109 -12.39 -2.24 25.08
C LYS A 109 -10.97 -2.11 24.54
N GLU A 110 -10.02 -1.66 25.36
CA GLU A 110 -8.61 -1.57 24.95
C GLU A 110 -7.91 -2.94 24.90
N SER A 111 -8.45 -3.97 25.57
CA SER A 111 -7.90 -5.34 25.52
C SER A 111 -8.47 -6.18 24.37
N MET A 112 -9.71 -5.93 23.92
CA MET A 112 -10.32 -6.63 22.78
C MET A 112 -9.81 -6.11 21.43
N ASP A 113 -9.62 -4.80 21.27
CA ASP A 113 -9.10 -4.25 20.02
C ASP A 113 -7.61 -4.57 19.85
N LYS A 114 -6.78 -4.53 20.90
CA LYS A 114 -5.38 -4.99 20.82
C LYS A 114 -5.27 -6.50 20.55
N LYS A 115 -6.17 -7.33 21.09
CA LYS A 115 -6.20 -8.78 20.80
C LYS A 115 -6.56 -9.09 19.34
N ASN A 116 -7.47 -8.33 18.74
CA ASN A 116 -7.86 -8.55 17.35
C ASN A 116 -6.83 -8.02 16.35
N TRP A 117 -6.20 -6.87 16.62
CA TRP A 117 -5.10 -6.39 15.79
C TRP A 117 -3.88 -7.32 15.84
N ASN A 118 -3.50 -7.82 17.02
CA ASN A 118 -2.42 -8.81 17.13
C ASN A 118 -2.74 -10.11 16.39
N LYS A 119 -4.00 -10.56 16.37
CA LYS A 119 -4.41 -11.75 15.60
C LYS A 119 -4.34 -11.53 14.09
N ILE A 120 -4.71 -10.35 13.60
CA ILE A 120 -4.63 -10.04 12.16
C ILE A 120 -3.17 -9.91 11.72
N ASP A 121 -2.34 -9.26 12.54
CA ASP A 121 -0.90 -9.11 12.27
C ASP A 121 -0.17 -10.45 12.32
N GLU A 122 -0.48 -11.30 13.32
CA GLU A 122 0.00 -12.70 13.37
C GLU A 122 -0.45 -13.50 12.14
N HIS A 123 -1.71 -13.37 11.71
CA HIS A 123 -2.21 -14.12 10.56
C HIS A 123 -1.55 -13.67 9.25
N ALA A 124 -1.36 -12.36 9.06
CA ALA A 124 -0.65 -11.81 7.91
C ALA A 124 0.84 -12.23 7.92
N TRP A 125 1.50 -12.22 9.08
CA TRP A 125 2.85 -12.75 9.25
C TRP A 125 2.91 -14.25 8.96
N HIS A 126 1.93 -15.02 9.41
CA HIS A 126 1.89 -16.48 9.18
C HIS A 126 1.65 -16.82 7.72
N ILE A 127 0.82 -16.05 7.00
CA ILE A 127 0.60 -16.21 5.56
C ILE A 127 1.87 -15.82 4.80
N GLY A 128 2.52 -14.72 5.17
CA GLY A 128 3.81 -14.31 4.63
C GLY A 128 4.92 -15.34 4.86
N ALA A 129 5.00 -15.89 6.07
CA ALA A 129 5.98 -16.90 6.46
C ALA A 129 5.74 -18.24 5.75
N LYS A 130 4.47 -18.67 5.59
CA LYS A 130 4.14 -19.87 4.81
C LYS A 130 4.50 -19.69 3.34
N GLY A 131 4.25 -18.51 2.77
CA GLY A 131 4.68 -18.16 1.41
C GLY A 131 6.19 -18.19 1.25
N PHE A 132 6.93 -17.62 2.21
CA PHE A 132 8.38 -17.62 2.24
C PHE A 132 8.98 -19.03 2.43
N MET A 133 8.37 -19.86 3.26
CA MET A 133 8.83 -21.24 3.50
C MET A 133 8.58 -22.13 2.27
N LEU A 134 7.43 -22.01 1.62
CA LEU A 134 7.15 -22.69 0.35
C LEU A 134 8.14 -22.22 -0.74
N TYR A 135 8.47 -20.94 -0.75
CA TYR A 135 9.44 -20.36 -1.66
C TYR A 135 10.84 -20.97 -1.48
N ILE A 136 11.34 -21.04 -0.23
CA ILE A 136 12.62 -21.67 0.09
C ILE A 136 12.64 -23.12 -0.38
N ILE A 137 11.57 -23.90 -0.14
CA ILE A 137 11.49 -25.30 -0.57
C ILE A 137 11.62 -25.41 -2.10
N ILE A 138 10.93 -24.54 -2.86
CA ILE A 138 11.01 -24.55 -4.32
C ILE A 138 12.43 -24.22 -4.80
N SER A 139 13.05 -23.19 -4.22
CA SER A 139 14.38 -22.72 -4.65
C SER A 139 15.52 -23.64 -4.23
N THR A 140 15.46 -24.22 -3.03
CA THR A 140 16.57 -25.04 -2.49
C THR A 140 16.43 -26.53 -2.78
N ILE A 141 15.23 -27.05 -3.03
CA ILE A 141 15.01 -28.49 -3.25
C ILE A 141 14.61 -28.77 -4.70
N ILE A 142 13.54 -28.13 -5.19
CA ILE A 142 12.95 -28.47 -6.49
C ILE A 142 13.86 -28.01 -7.64
N ALA A 143 14.37 -26.78 -7.58
CA ALA A 143 15.16 -26.23 -8.67
C ALA A 143 16.53 -26.93 -8.89
N PRO A 144 17.29 -27.32 -7.84
CA PRO A 144 18.47 -28.17 -8.02
C PRO A 144 18.12 -29.54 -8.62
N PHE A 145 16.99 -30.14 -8.20
CA PHE A 145 16.53 -31.41 -8.75
C PHE A 145 16.21 -31.31 -10.24
N LEU A 146 15.49 -30.25 -10.64
CA LEU A 146 15.23 -29.95 -12.05
C LEU A 146 16.53 -29.71 -12.82
N GLY A 147 17.49 -28.98 -12.25
CA GLY A 147 18.81 -28.78 -12.87
C GLY A 147 19.58 -30.09 -13.10
N ILE A 148 19.54 -31.00 -12.12
CA ILE A 148 20.15 -32.34 -12.22
C ILE A 148 19.45 -33.19 -13.28
N ILE A 149 18.11 -33.22 -13.31
CA ILE A 149 17.34 -33.95 -14.32
C ILE A 149 17.65 -33.40 -15.72
N MET A 150 17.64 -32.07 -15.87
CA MET A 150 17.96 -31.40 -17.14
C MET A 150 19.39 -31.73 -17.58
N PHE A 151 20.34 -31.78 -16.65
CA PHE A 151 21.70 -32.25 -16.92
C PHE A 151 21.74 -33.69 -17.44
N PHE A 152 21.02 -34.63 -16.83
CA PHE A 152 20.97 -36.02 -17.30
C PHE A 152 20.30 -36.16 -18.67
N VAL A 153 19.21 -35.43 -18.91
CA VAL A 153 18.51 -35.41 -20.20
C VAL A 153 19.44 -34.91 -21.29
N LEU A 154 20.12 -33.78 -21.07
CA LEU A 154 21.07 -33.21 -22.01
C LEU A 154 22.28 -34.12 -22.23
N ASN A 155 22.83 -34.71 -21.17
CA ASN A 155 23.94 -35.67 -21.28
C ASN A 155 23.56 -36.93 -22.09
N LYS A 156 22.29 -37.37 -22.03
CA LYS A 156 21.77 -38.48 -22.84
C LYS A 156 21.56 -38.10 -24.31
N LEU A 157 21.06 -36.89 -24.56
CA LEU A 157 20.78 -36.38 -25.91
C LEU A 157 22.07 -36.08 -26.69
N TYR A 158 23.11 -35.63 -26.01
CA TYR A 158 24.31 -35.11 -26.64
C TYR A 158 25.59 -35.82 -26.18
N LYS A 159 25.66 -37.13 -26.44
CA LYS A 159 26.81 -37.98 -26.11
C LYS A 159 28.11 -37.42 -26.70
N GLY A 160 28.90 -36.70 -25.89
CA GLY A 160 30.28 -36.32 -26.24
C GLY A 160 30.71 -34.93 -25.76
N GLU A 161 29.82 -33.95 -25.72
CA GLU A 161 30.18 -32.54 -25.45
C GLU A 161 30.02 -32.15 -23.98
N LYS A 162 30.64 -32.92 -23.08
CA LYS A 162 30.47 -32.78 -21.61
C LYS A 162 30.69 -31.36 -21.07
N LYS A 163 31.48 -30.52 -21.75
CA LYS A 163 31.76 -29.14 -21.34
C LYS A 163 30.53 -28.24 -21.45
N ILE A 164 29.72 -28.33 -22.50
CA ILE A 164 28.59 -27.40 -22.70
C ILE A 164 27.48 -27.63 -21.67
N TYR A 165 27.16 -28.88 -21.34
CA TYR A 165 26.10 -29.21 -20.37
C TYR A 165 26.44 -28.79 -18.94
N LEU A 166 27.73 -28.83 -18.58
CA LEU A 166 28.18 -28.32 -17.30
C LEU A 166 27.91 -26.82 -17.19
N HIS A 167 28.17 -26.03 -18.24
CA HIS A 167 27.95 -24.58 -18.24
C HIS A 167 26.46 -24.23 -18.28
N ILE A 168 25.64 -24.98 -19.03
CA ILE A 168 24.18 -24.81 -19.04
C ILE A 168 23.58 -25.14 -17.68
N GLY A 169 23.99 -26.26 -17.06
CA GLY A 169 23.54 -26.64 -15.72
C GLY A 169 23.98 -25.63 -14.65
N LEU A 170 25.22 -25.15 -14.72
CA LEU A 170 25.75 -24.13 -13.82
C LEU A 170 25.02 -22.79 -14.00
N GLY A 171 24.78 -22.36 -15.25
CA GLY A 171 24.05 -21.14 -15.57
C GLY A 171 22.61 -21.18 -15.07
N PHE A 172 21.93 -22.33 -15.22
CA PHE A 172 20.58 -22.53 -14.70
C PHE A 172 20.55 -22.49 -13.16
N ALA A 173 21.50 -23.15 -12.48
CA ALA A 173 21.59 -23.10 -11.02
C ALA A 173 21.89 -21.69 -10.49
N LEU A 174 22.75 -20.93 -11.19
CA LEU A 174 23.05 -19.55 -10.86
C LEU A 174 21.81 -18.66 -11.05
N PHE A 175 21.08 -18.82 -12.15
CA PHE A 175 19.86 -18.09 -12.47
C PHE A 175 18.77 -18.28 -11.40
N VAL A 176 18.55 -19.53 -10.97
CA VAL A 176 17.59 -19.84 -9.90
C VAL A 176 18.00 -19.16 -8.58
N ASN A 177 19.27 -19.26 -8.17
CA ASN A 177 19.75 -18.66 -6.92
C ASN A 177 19.62 -17.13 -6.92
N VAL A 178 20.00 -16.47 -8.03
CA VAL A 178 19.87 -15.01 -8.18
C VAL A 178 18.40 -14.59 -8.17
N SER A 179 17.53 -15.33 -8.89
CA SER A 179 16.07 -15.12 -8.84
C SER A 179 15.55 -15.19 -7.40
N SER A 180 16.12 -16.08 -6.57
CA SER A 180 15.71 -16.27 -5.18
C SER A 180 16.10 -15.19 -4.22
N ILE A 181 17.31 -14.66 -4.36
CA ILE A 181 17.73 -13.50 -3.56
C ILE A 181 16.82 -12.30 -3.89
N ILE A 182 16.47 -12.13 -5.16
CA ILE A 182 15.68 -10.97 -5.61
C ILE A 182 14.22 -11.08 -5.16
N ILE A 183 13.61 -12.26 -5.24
CA ILE A 183 12.25 -12.47 -4.71
C ILE A 183 12.23 -12.24 -3.20
N ALA A 184 13.26 -12.69 -2.47
CA ALA A 184 13.37 -12.42 -1.02
C ALA A 184 13.43 -10.91 -0.72
N ILE A 185 14.29 -10.15 -1.41
CA ILE A 185 14.39 -8.68 -1.27
C ILE A 185 13.06 -8.00 -1.64
N THR A 186 12.41 -8.47 -2.72
CA THR A 186 11.13 -7.94 -3.22
C THR A 186 9.99 -8.15 -2.20
N TYR A 187 10.00 -9.26 -1.46
CA TYR A 187 9.06 -9.50 -0.37
C TYR A 187 9.37 -8.66 0.86
N SER A 188 10.65 -8.42 1.18
CA SER A 188 11.07 -7.54 2.26
C SER A 188 10.71 -6.06 2.01
N HIS A 189 10.61 -5.62 0.74
CA HIS A 189 10.37 -4.23 0.35
C HIS A 189 9.17 -4.08 -0.60
N PRO A 190 7.92 -4.19 -0.09
CA PRO A 190 6.71 -4.26 -0.92
C PRO A 190 6.44 -3.02 -1.79
N TYR A 191 6.96 -1.86 -1.41
CA TYR A 191 6.78 -0.60 -2.13
C TYR A 191 7.79 -0.39 -3.28
N LYS A 192 8.83 -1.23 -3.41
CA LYS A 192 9.85 -1.12 -4.47
C LYS A 192 9.85 -2.27 -5.47
N ARG A 193 8.82 -3.13 -5.44
CA ARG A 193 8.78 -4.38 -6.22
C ARG A 193 8.96 -4.18 -7.73
N LEU A 194 8.28 -3.18 -8.30
CA LEU A 194 8.33 -2.92 -9.75
C LEU A 194 9.70 -2.42 -10.21
N GLU A 195 10.36 -1.59 -9.41
CA GLU A 195 11.68 -1.03 -9.70
C GLU A 195 12.76 -2.11 -9.65
N PHE A 196 12.75 -2.95 -8.60
CA PHE A 196 13.66 -4.09 -8.50
C PHE A 196 13.43 -5.14 -9.59
N PHE A 197 12.17 -5.41 -9.94
CA PHE A 197 11.83 -6.34 -11.02
C PHE A 197 12.33 -5.84 -12.39
N GLY A 198 12.20 -4.54 -12.66
CA GLY A 198 12.69 -3.92 -13.90
C GLY A 198 14.22 -3.96 -14.02
N ILE A 199 14.94 -3.59 -12.96
CA ILE A 199 16.42 -3.64 -12.93
C ILE A 199 16.91 -5.09 -13.09
N TYR A 200 16.22 -6.05 -12.46
CA TYR A 200 16.55 -7.47 -12.56
C TYR A 200 16.44 -7.99 -13.99
N TRP A 201 15.28 -7.79 -14.64
CA TRP A 201 15.07 -8.28 -15.99
C TRP A 201 16.02 -7.62 -16.99
N LYS A 202 16.31 -6.32 -16.83
CA LYS A 202 17.33 -5.64 -17.63
C LYS A 202 18.68 -6.35 -17.51
N TYR A 203 19.14 -6.65 -16.30
CA TYR A 203 20.41 -7.34 -16.07
C TYR A 203 20.43 -8.75 -16.69
N ILE A 204 19.35 -9.52 -16.55
CA ILE A 204 19.23 -10.84 -17.18
C ILE A 204 19.30 -10.75 -18.71
N PHE A 205 18.55 -9.82 -19.32
CA PHE A 205 18.57 -9.64 -20.77
C PHE A 205 19.92 -9.13 -21.28
N ASP A 206 20.58 -8.23 -20.54
CA ASP A 206 21.94 -7.76 -20.86
C ASP A 206 22.96 -8.91 -20.77
N MET A 207 22.86 -9.80 -19.78
CA MET A 207 23.73 -10.97 -19.66
C MET A 207 23.49 -11.99 -20.78
N ILE A 208 22.22 -12.26 -21.11
CA ILE A 208 21.86 -13.17 -22.21
C ILE A 208 22.30 -12.59 -23.55
N GLY A 209 22.09 -11.28 -23.78
CA GLY A 209 22.49 -10.58 -25.00
C GLY A 209 24.00 -10.56 -25.21
N ASN A 210 24.80 -10.53 -24.14
CA ASN A 210 26.27 -10.65 -24.23
C ASN A 210 26.77 -12.09 -24.46
N LEU A 211 25.90 -13.10 -24.34
CA LEU A 211 26.24 -14.53 -24.54
C LEU A 211 25.91 -15.03 -25.96
N PHE A 212 25.11 -14.28 -26.74
CA PHE A 212 24.77 -14.56 -28.14
C PHE A 212 25.55 -13.66 -29.10
#